data_AF-A0A7Z9G3M2-F1
#
_entry.id   AF-A0A7Z9G3M2-F1
#
_cell.length_a   1.000
_cell.length_b   1.000
_cell.length_c   1.000
_cell.angle_alpha   90.00
_cell.angle_beta   90.00
_cell.angle_gamma   90.00
#
_symmetry.space_group_name_H-M   'P 1'
#
loop_
_entity.id
_entity.type
_entity.pdbx_description
1 polymer ?
#
loop_
_entity_poly.entity_id
_entity_poly.type
_entity_poly.pdbx_seq_one_letter_code
_entity_poly.pdbx_strand_id
1 'polypeptide(L)'
;MTFLRSYLLLMGLFSLACSPKAGPTQNDPFAQCEGYTLSQAAQDIAPRGTASDTQCQDSNGCREYGLCAASDGRCVVGSETDCQKGGWCTAYGYCSLVGNWCVAAKDADCATTEVCKEEGLCHALAGECAATTHADCEMSQLCPDTGQCVSRGGRCTAPGSNDQDCKTPQGSEPGDVCRLLGNCTANDGVCIATSDQDCKNADICKESGACTAINGVCVACSRADCLVSTDCRDFGGCTPRGGWCFAISAADCAASTVCTSRSHCQPTNGFCF
;
A
#
# COMPACT_ATOMS: atom_id res chain seq x y z
N MET A 1 -56.06 -13.28 -35.56
CA MET A 1 -55.65 -14.66 -35.24
C MET A 1 -54.72 -14.57 -34.04
N THR A 2 -55.20 -14.22 -32.83
CA THR A 2 -55.76 -15.15 -31.81
C THR A 2 -54.76 -16.29 -31.57
N PHE A 3 -54.03 -16.34 -30.45
CA PHE A 3 -54.55 -16.70 -29.12
C PHE A 3 -53.68 -16.19 -27.95
N LEU A 4 -54.38 -15.68 -26.93
CA LEU A 4 -53.97 -15.52 -25.53
C LEU A 4 -53.86 -16.89 -24.82
N ARG A 5 -53.00 -16.99 -23.78
CA ARG A 5 -53.27 -17.50 -22.39
C ARG A 5 -51.93 -17.67 -21.63
N SER A 6 -51.57 -16.85 -20.64
CA SER A 6 -52.08 -16.81 -19.25
C SER A 6 -51.92 -18.13 -18.51
N TYR A 7 -50.93 -18.24 -17.60
CA TYR A 7 -51.08 -18.98 -16.35
C TYR A 7 -50.24 -18.35 -15.24
N LEU A 8 -50.95 -17.99 -14.18
CA LEU A 8 -50.53 -17.35 -12.93
C LEU A 8 -51.04 -18.29 -11.81
N LEU A 9 -50.30 -18.38 -10.71
CA LEU A 9 -50.58 -19.04 -9.42
C LEU A 9 -50.26 -20.53 -9.29
N LEU A 10 -49.31 -20.85 -8.41
CA LEU A 10 -49.64 -21.37 -7.07
C LEU A 10 -48.41 -21.37 -6.14
N MET A 11 -48.57 -20.74 -4.98
CA MET A 11 -47.70 -20.88 -3.81
C MET A 11 -47.81 -22.30 -3.22
N GLY A 12 -46.69 -22.82 -2.74
CA GLY A 12 -46.62 -24.07 -1.97
C GLY A 12 -45.48 -24.02 -0.97
N LEU A 13 -45.82 -23.70 0.27
CA LEU A 13 -45.01 -23.88 1.47
C LEU A 13 -44.63 -25.36 1.65
N PHE A 14 -43.34 -25.66 1.76
CA PHE A 14 -42.85 -26.83 2.48
C PHE A 14 -41.60 -26.44 3.26
N SER A 15 -41.75 -26.43 4.59
CA SER A 15 -40.64 -26.45 5.55
C SER A 15 -40.12 -27.88 5.72
N LEU A 16 -38.86 -27.95 6.16
CA LEU A 16 -38.14 -29.05 6.82
C LEU A 16 -37.26 -29.99 5.99
N ALA A 17 -35.97 -29.62 6.01
CA ALA A 17 -34.82 -30.40 6.50
C ALA A 17 -34.18 -31.48 5.61
N CYS A 18 -32.95 -31.21 5.15
CA CYS A 18 -31.73 -31.91 5.59
C CYS A 18 -30.46 -31.26 5.00
N SER A 19 -29.43 -31.10 5.83
CA SER A 19 -28.10 -30.55 5.53
C SER A 19 -27.33 -31.32 4.44
N PRO A 20 -26.29 -30.69 3.89
CA PRO A 20 -24.95 -31.28 4.09
C PRO A 20 -24.01 -30.31 4.80
N LYS A 21 -23.41 -30.80 5.90
CA LYS A 21 -22.23 -30.20 6.52
C LYS A 21 -21.15 -30.07 5.45
N ALA A 22 -20.78 -28.83 5.11
CA ALA A 22 -19.47 -28.57 4.53
C ALA A 22 -18.42 -28.92 5.60
N GLY A 23 -17.65 -29.97 5.34
CA GLY A 23 -16.55 -30.37 6.21
C GLY A 23 -15.39 -29.38 6.13
N PRO A 24 -14.58 -29.26 7.19
CA PRO A 24 -13.37 -28.47 7.15
C PRO A 24 -12.37 -29.11 6.18
N THR A 25 -11.76 -28.26 5.35
CA THR A 25 -10.67 -28.62 4.45
C THR A 25 -9.51 -29.23 5.25
N GLN A 26 -9.21 -30.50 4.97
CA GLN A 26 -8.03 -31.18 5.49
C GLN A 26 -6.77 -30.54 4.89
N ASN A 27 -6.17 -29.59 5.61
CA ASN A 27 -4.73 -29.27 5.66
C ASN A 27 -4.49 -28.02 6.53
N ASP A 28 -5.18 -27.92 7.66
CA ASP A 28 -4.82 -26.95 8.70
C ASP A 28 -4.08 -27.71 9.83
N PRO A 29 -2.75 -27.54 9.96
CA PRO A 29 -1.99 -28.16 11.05
C PRO A 29 -2.41 -27.69 12.45
N PHE A 30 -3.32 -26.70 12.56
CA PHE A 30 -3.82 -26.19 13.83
C PHE A 30 -5.21 -26.71 14.23
N ALA A 31 -5.91 -27.46 13.37
CA ALA A 31 -7.29 -27.93 13.64
C ALA A 31 -7.41 -29.11 14.63
N GLN A 32 -6.31 -29.60 15.21
CA GLN A 32 -6.35 -30.69 16.20
C GLN A 32 -6.32 -30.22 17.67
N CYS A 33 -6.41 -28.91 17.93
CA CYS A 33 -6.35 -28.35 19.28
C CYS A 33 -7.71 -27.88 19.82
N GLU A 34 -8.83 -28.48 19.42
CA GLU A 34 -10.14 -28.24 20.06
C GLU A 34 -10.20 -28.96 21.42
N GLY A 35 -9.60 -28.33 22.44
CA GLY A 35 -9.56 -28.83 23.81
C GLY A 35 -8.44 -28.24 24.66
N TYR A 36 -7.43 -27.63 24.04
CA TYR A 36 -6.39 -26.89 24.75
C TYR A 36 -6.84 -25.45 24.96
N THR A 37 -7.43 -25.20 26.14
CA THR A 37 -7.61 -23.82 26.60
C THR A 37 -6.23 -23.17 26.79
N LEU A 38 -6.06 -21.91 26.37
CA LEU A 38 -4.85 -21.10 26.64
C LEU A 38 -4.49 -21.09 28.14
N SER A 39 -5.43 -21.40 29.03
CA SER A 39 -5.17 -21.55 30.47
C SER A 39 -4.45 -22.84 30.88
N GLN A 40 -4.53 -23.92 30.09
CA GLN A 40 -3.92 -25.21 30.43
C GLN A 40 -2.47 -25.33 29.93
N ALA A 41 -2.13 -24.72 28.79
CA ALA A 41 -0.74 -24.67 28.31
C ALA A 41 0.18 -23.84 29.24
N ALA A 42 -0.38 -22.91 30.02
CA ALA A 42 0.38 -22.11 30.99
C ALA A 42 0.62 -22.81 32.34
N GLN A 43 -0.01 -23.98 32.61
CA GLN A 43 0.05 -24.64 33.92
C GLN A 43 1.02 -25.83 33.98
N ASP A 44 1.42 -26.41 32.85
CA ASP A 44 2.21 -27.65 32.82
C ASP A 44 3.73 -27.44 32.56
N ILE A 45 4.23 -26.21 32.57
CA ILE A 45 5.68 -25.90 32.44
C ILE A 45 6.18 -24.97 33.57
N ALA A 46 5.64 -25.09 34.78
CA ALA A 46 6.19 -24.40 35.95
C ALA A 46 6.59 -25.43 37.03
N PRO A 47 7.88 -25.58 37.38
CA PRO A 47 8.23 -26.22 38.63
C PRO A 47 7.53 -25.48 39.78
N ARG A 48 6.87 -26.22 40.69
CA ARG A 48 6.14 -25.71 41.86
C ARG A 48 7.09 -25.17 42.94
N GLY A 49 7.99 -24.26 42.58
CA GLY A 49 8.78 -23.46 43.49
C GLY A 49 8.35 -22.01 43.41
N THR A 50 8.30 -21.32 44.53
CA THR A 50 8.19 -19.86 44.55
C THR A 50 9.41 -19.30 43.85
N ALA A 51 9.25 -18.81 42.61
CA ALA A 51 10.33 -18.14 41.91
C ALA A 51 10.89 -17.02 42.82
N SER A 52 12.21 -16.99 43.01
CA SER A 52 12.88 -15.85 43.63
C SER A 52 13.31 -14.84 42.55
N ASP A 53 13.57 -13.60 42.93
CA ASP A 53 14.07 -12.57 41.99
C ASP A 53 15.33 -13.05 41.25
N THR A 54 16.24 -13.74 41.95
CA THR A 54 17.44 -14.31 41.33
C THR A 54 17.10 -15.33 40.23
N GLN A 55 16.13 -16.22 40.49
CA GLN A 55 15.68 -17.19 39.48
C GLN A 55 15.03 -16.50 38.28
N CYS A 56 14.27 -15.43 38.51
CA CYS A 56 13.67 -14.66 37.43
C CYS A 56 14.71 -13.91 36.62
N GLN A 57 15.69 -13.27 37.27
CA GLN A 57 16.79 -12.56 36.62
C GLN A 57 17.65 -13.46 35.73
N ASP A 58 17.86 -14.72 36.15
CA ASP A 58 18.66 -15.69 35.37
C ASP A 58 17.86 -16.36 34.23
N SER A 59 16.53 -16.16 34.20
CA SER A 59 15.63 -16.82 33.26
C SER A 59 15.70 -16.22 31.85
N ASN A 60 15.33 -17.03 30.84
CA ASN A 60 15.07 -16.51 29.48
C ASN A 60 13.93 -15.49 29.47
N GLY A 61 12.97 -15.59 30.39
CA GLY A 61 11.86 -14.64 30.52
C GLY A 61 12.35 -13.21 30.79
N CYS A 62 13.32 -13.06 31.68
CA CYS A 62 13.96 -11.77 31.95
C CYS A 62 14.81 -11.29 30.77
N ARG A 63 15.67 -12.17 30.20
CA ARG A 63 16.56 -11.82 29.09
C ARG A 63 15.82 -11.38 27.83
N GLU A 64 14.70 -12.03 27.49
CA GLU A 64 13.96 -11.72 26.26
C GLU A 64 12.89 -10.65 26.50
N TYR A 65 12.05 -10.84 27.54
CA TYR A 65 10.80 -10.09 27.73
C TYR A 65 10.80 -9.14 28.93
N GLY A 66 11.90 -9.05 29.69
CA GLY A 66 11.94 -8.23 30.91
C GLY A 66 11.14 -8.79 32.10
N LEU A 67 10.83 -10.08 32.13
CA LEU A 67 10.15 -10.73 33.26
C LEU A 67 11.15 -11.04 34.39
N CYS A 68 11.70 -10.01 35.03
CA CYS A 68 12.84 -10.13 35.94
C CYS A 68 12.49 -10.13 37.44
N ALA A 69 11.25 -9.87 37.83
CA ALA A 69 10.83 -9.78 39.23
C ALA A 69 9.94 -10.96 39.64
N ALA A 70 10.10 -11.47 40.86
CA ALA A 70 9.25 -12.50 41.42
C ALA A 70 7.99 -11.92 42.05
N SER A 71 6.83 -12.41 41.62
CA SER A 71 5.54 -12.08 42.21
C SER A 71 4.61 -13.30 42.16
N ASP A 72 4.02 -13.66 43.30
CA ASP A 72 3.12 -14.82 43.45
C ASP A 72 3.67 -16.12 42.86
N GLY A 73 4.98 -16.34 43.04
CA GLY A 73 5.69 -17.51 42.53
C GLY A 73 5.89 -17.54 41.02
N ARG A 74 5.69 -16.41 40.32
CA ARG A 74 5.92 -16.23 38.88
C ARG A 74 6.89 -15.09 38.61
N CYS A 75 7.50 -15.13 37.43
CA CYS A 75 8.31 -14.01 36.96
C CYS A 75 7.42 -13.02 36.20
N VAL A 76 7.49 -11.76 36.59
CA VAL A 76 6.71 -10.63 36.06
C VAL A 76 7.64 -9.46 35.75
N VAL A 77 7.14 -8.48 35.01
CA VAL A 77 7.82 -7.19 34.87
C VAL A 77 7.58 -6.38 36.15
N GLY A 78 8.62 -6.10 36.91
CA GLY A 78 8.50 -5.37 38.19
C GLY A 78 8.79 -3.87 38.05
N SER A 79 9.53 -3.48 37.01
CA SER A 79 9.98 -2.11 36.81
C SER A 79 10.31 -1.81 35.34
N GLU A 80 10.43 -0.53 34.99
CA GLU A 80 10.91 -0.09 33.67
C GLU A 80 12.34 -0.60 33.39
N THR A 81 13.17 -0.76 34.44
CA THR A 81 14.51 -1.33 34.31
C THR A 81 14.47 -2.76 33.79
N ASP A 82 13.41 -3.51 34.09
CA ASP A 82 13.28 -4.88 33.62
C ASP A 82 12.95 -4.90 32.11
N CYS A 83 12.08 -4.00 31.64
CA CYS A 83 11.82 -3.83 30.21
C CYS A 83 13.08 -3.46 29.44
N GLN A 84 13.87 -2.50 29.94
CA GLN A 84 15.10 -2.05 29.30
C GLN A 84 16.19 -3.12 29.23
N LYS A 85 16.16 -4.12 30.12
CA LYS A 85 17.09 -5.27 30.10
C LYS A 85 16.68 -6.35 29.10
N GLY A 86 15.40 -6.43 28.73
CA GLY A 86 14.89 -7.42 27.80
C GLY A 86 15.38 -7.17 26.37
N GLY A 87 15.73 -8.22 25.64
CA GLY A 87 16.11 -8.15 24.23
C GLY A 87 15.01 -7.55 23.34
N TRP A 88 13.76 -7.65 23.77
CA TRP A 88 12.61 -7.02 23.12
C TRP A 88 12.65 -5.49 23.15
N CYS A 89 13.29 -4.87 24.13
CA CYS A 89 13.52 -3.42 24.12
C CYS A 89 14.45 -3.02 22.97
N THR A 90 15.56 -3.73 22.76
CA THR A 90 16.50 -3.42 21.67
C THR A 90 15.98 -3.81 20.29
N ALA A 91 15.27 -4.94 20.18
CA ALA A 91 14.77 -5.44 18.91
C ALA A 91 13.51 -4.70 18.44
N TYR A 92 12.54 -4.50 19.33
CA TYR A 92 11.18 -4.03 18.99
C TYR A 92 10.74 -2.76 19.72
N GLY A 93 11.57 -2.19 20.59
CA GLY A 93 11.25 -0.95 21.30
C GLY A 93 10.31 -1.14 22.48
N TYR A 94 10.16 -2.36 23.00
CA TYR A 94 9.36 -2.60 24.21
C TYR A 94 10.13 -2.24 25.48
N CYS A 95 10.47 -0.97 25.63
CA CYS A 95 11.37 -0.46 26.68
C CYS A 95 10.64 0.18 27.87
N SER A 96 9.35 0.52 27.73
CA SER A 96 8.58 1.25 28.73
C SER A 96 7.58 0.36 29.46
N LEU A 97 7.46 0.50 30.78
CA LEU A 97 6.49 -0.25 31.59
C LEU A 97 5.11 0.45 31.59
N VAL A 98 4.08 -0.24 31.11
CA VAL A 98 2.68 0.19 31.21
C VAL A 98 1.85 -0.95 31.80
N GLY A 99 1.37 -0.77 33.04
CA GLY A 99 0.75 -1.86 33.79
C GLY A 99 1.78 -2.92 34.15
N ASN A 100 1.57 -4.16 33.70
CA ASN A 100 2.50 -5.29 33.90
C ASN A 100 3.16 -5.73 32.58
N TRP A 101 3.20 -4.84 31.58
CA TRP A 101 3.70 -5.15 30.24
C TRP A 101 4.74 -4.13 29.79
N CYS A 102 5.73 -4.64 29.05
CA CYS A 102 6.68 -3.80 28.34
C CYS A 102 6.09 -3.42 26.97
N VAL A 103 6.09 -2.13 26.67
CA VAL A 103 5.51 -1.56 25.44
C VAL A 103 6.41 -0.46 24.89
N ALA A 104 6.18 -0.06 23.64
CA ALA A 104 6.76 1.15 23.07
C ALA A 104 5.85 2.34 23.44
N ALA A 105 6.23 3.09 24.47
CA ALA A 105 5.39 4.18 24.98
C ALA A 105 5.77 5.56 24.42
N LYS A 106 7.00 5.68 23.89
CA LYS A 106 7.57 6.92 23.37
C LYS A 106 8.47 6.61 22.17
N ASP A 107 8.61 7.57 21.25
CA ASP A 107 9.43 7.41 20.05
C ASP A 107 10.89 7.05 20.35
N ALA A 108 11.41 7.50 21.49
CA ALA A 108 12.75 7.15 21.94
C ALA A 108 12.93 5.63 22.18
N ASP A 109 11.85 4.89 22.46
CA ASP A 109 11.90 3.44 22.58
C ASP A 109 12.09 2.77 21.21
N CYS A 110 11.55 3.37 20.14
CA CYS A 110 11.59 2.83 18.78
C CYS A 110 12.82 3.28 17.98
N ALA A 111 13.28 4.51 18.16
CA ALA A 111 14.23 5.18 17.28
C ALA A 111 15.58 4.47 17.12
N THR A 112 16.02 3.68 18.10
CA THR A 112 17.31 2.98 18.06
C THR A 112 17.21 1.48 17.75
N THR A 113 16.00 0.97 17.56
CA THR A 113 15.71 -0.46 17.41
C THR A 113 16.17 -1.00 16.06
N GLU A 114 16.31 -2.32 15.99
CA GLU A 114 16.54 -3.02 14.71
C GLU A 114 15.36 -2.83 13.77
N VAL A 115 14.11 -2.95 14.26
CA VAL A 115 12.91 -2.75 13.41
C VAL A 115 12.77 -1.33 12.86
N CYS A 116 13.24 -0.29 13.55
CA CYS A 116 13.29 1.05 12.96
C CYS A 116 14.29 1.12 11.80
N LYS A 117 15.47 0.49 11.93
CA LYS A 117 16.51 0.50 10.87
C LYS A 117 16.13 -0.37 9.67
N GLU A 118 15.58 -1.55 9.93
CA GLU A 118 15.26 -2.52 8.88
C GLU A 118 13.92 -2.19 8.23
N GLU A 119 12.89 -1.93 9.04
CA GLU A 119 11.50 -1.81 8.58
C GLU A 119 10.93 -0.39 8.63
N GLY A 120 11.66 0.61 9.13
CA GLY A 120 11.18 1.99 9.24
C GLY A 120 10.17 2.23 10.37
N LEU A 121 10.03 1.29 11.31
CA LEU A 121 9.09 1.40 12.43
C LEU A 121 9.70 2.26 13.56
N CYS A 122 9.80 3.56 13.35
CA CYS A 122 10.63 4.45 14.18
C CYS A 122 9.87 5.25 15.26
N HIS A 123 8.53 5.18 15.30
CA HIS A 123 7.70 5.96 16.24
C HIS A 123 6.78 5.07 17.07
N ALA A 124 6.47 5.48 18.30
CA ALA A 124 5.57 4.73 19.17
C ALA A 124 4.10 5.04 18.83
N LEU A 125 3.32 4.01 18.50
CA LEU A 125 1.90 4.11 18.19
C LEU A 125 1.15 2.93 18.80
N ALA A 126 0.18 3.22 19.67
CA ALA A 126 -0.67 2.21 20.33
C ALA A 126 0.10 1.11 21.10
N GLY A 127 1.28 1.42 21.63
CA GLY A 127 2.10 0.49 22.41
C GLY A 127 3.11 -0.32 21.58
N GLU A 128 3.15 -0.10 20.26
CA GLU A 128 4.07 -0.75 19.32
C GLU A 128 4.88 0.30 18.54
N CYS A 129 5.97 -0.14 17.92
CA CYS A 129 6.70 0.69 16.99
C CYS A 129 6.05 0.66 15.60
N ALA A 130 5.93 1.82 14.97
CA ALA A 130 5.23 2.03 13.73
C ALA A 130 5.93 3.09 12.86
N ALA A 131 5.78 2.96 11.55
CA ALA A 131 6.12 4.01 10.59
C ALA A 131 4.98 5.01 10.55
N THR A 132 5.19 6.24 11.02
CA THR A 132 4.16 7.30 11.05
C THR A 132 4.33 8.32 9.94
N THR A 133 5.49 8.35 9.29
CA THR A 133 5.82 9.22 8.16
C THR A 133 6.50 8.44 7.03
N HIS A 134 6.45 8.96 5.80
CA HIS A 134 7.20 8.38 4.68
C HIS A 134 8.72 8.45 4.90
N ALA A 135 9.21 9.49 5.59
CA ALA A 135 10.63 9.61 5.92
C ALA A 135 11.13 8.40 6.75
N ASP A 136 10.27 7.85 7.63
CA ASP A 136 10.62 6.65 8.40
C ASP A 136 10.90 5.46 7.48
N CYS A 137 10.06 5.29 6.45
CA CYS A 137 10.22 4.24 5.45
C CYS A 137 11.39 4.50 4.50
N GLU A 138 11.60 5.74 4.07
CA GLU A 138 12.71 6.14 3.21
C GLU A 138 14.08 5.91 3.88
N MET A 139 14.17 6.05 5.20
CA MET A 139 15.39 5.77 5.97
C MET A 139 15.62 4.28 6.26
N SER A 140 14.63 3.42 6.02
CA SER A 140 14.70 1.98 6.27
C SER A 140 15.50 1.21 5.22
N GLN A 141 15.94 -0.01 5.53
CA GLN A 141 16.50 -0.93 4.53
C GLN A 141 15.44 -1.51 3.59
N LEU A 142 14.18 -1.62 4.02
CA LEU A 142 13.07 -2.06 3.17
C LEU A 142 12.90 -1.21 1.91
N CYS A 143 13.12 0.10 1.99
CA CYS A 143 12.95 1.00 0.84
C CYS A 143 13.94 0.69 -0.32
N PRO A 144 15.27 0.69 -0.14
CA PRO A 144 16.19 0.33 -1.21
C PRO A 144 16.11 -1.16 -1.63
N ASP A 145 15.76 -2.06 -0.72
CA ASP A 145 15.76 -3.51 -1.02
C ASP A 145 14.48 -3.97 -1.74
N THR A 146 13.33 -3.37 -1.43
CA THR A 146 12.01 -3.83 -1.90
C THR A 146 11.11 -2.73 -2.44
N GLY A 147 11.54 -1.47 -2.42
CA GLY A 147 10.74 -0.32 -2.83
C GLY A 147 9.66 0.09 -1.85
N GLN A 148 9.63 -0.46 -0.63
CA GLN A 148 8.62 -0.15 0.39
C GLN A 148 8.91 1.17 1.11
N CYS A 149 8.75 2.28 0.41
CA CYS A 149 9.13 3.62 0.88
C CYS A 149 7.95 4.45 1.44
N VAL A 150 6.74 3.89 1.50
CA VAL A 150 5.51 4.64 1.83
C VAL A 150 4.89 4.15 3.14
N SER A 151 4.92 4.98 4.19
CA SER A 151 4.17 4.73 5.43
C SER A 151 2.65 4.71 5.21
N ARG A 152 2.01 3.62 5.65
CA ARG A 152 0.56 3.45 5.67
C ARG A 152 0.15 2.50 6.80
N GLY A 153 -0.82 2.93 7.62
CA GLY A 153 -1.35 2.08 8.69
C GLY A 153 -0.28 1.63 9.70
N GLY A 154 0.76 2.46 9.91
CA GLY A 154 1.86 2.14 10.79
C GLY A 154 2.96 1.26 10.18
N ARG A 155 2.90 0.93 8.89
CA ARG A 155 3.87 0.05 8.20
C ARG A 155 4.40 0.69 6.93
N CYS A 156 5.54 0.21 6.45
CA CYS A 156 6.08 0.59 5.15
C CYS A 156 5.52 -0.29 4.04
N THR A 157 5.17 0.34 2.92
CA THR A 157 4.53 -0.28 1.75
C THR A 157 5.13 0.27 0.47
N ALA A 158 5.04 -0.49 -0.63
CA ALA A 158 5.48 0.00 -1.93
C ALA A 158 4.55 1.12 -2.43
N PRO A 159 5.08 2.17 -3.09
CA PRO A 159 4.23 3.14 -3.77
C PRO A 159 3.38 2.41 -4.82
N GLY A 160 2.14 2.88 -5.02
CA GLY A 160 1.21 2.19 -5.93
C GLY A 160 0.64 0.89 -5.36
N SER A 161 0.60 0.73 -4.03
CA SER A 161 -0.15 -0.35 -3.38
C SER A 161 -1.67 -0.20 -3.52
N ASN A 162 -2.14 1.01 -3.89
CA ASN A 162 -3.53 1.37 -4.14
C ASN A 162 -3.60 2.72 -4.87
N ASP A 163 -4.76 3.05 -5.43
CA ASP A 163 -4.96 4.27 -6.24
C ASP A 163 -4.67 5.58 -5.51
N GLN A 164 -4.87 5.63 -4.18
CA GLN A 164 -4.60 6.85 -3.45
C GLN A 164 -3.12 7.18 -3.48
N ASP A 165 -2.25 6.17 -3.40
CA ASP A 165 -0.79 6.36 -3.48
C ASP A 165 -0.40 6.93 -4.85
N CYS A 166 -1.09 6.51 -5.91
CA CYS A 166 -0.87 7.03 -7.26
C CYS A 166 -1.39 8.46 -7.46
N LYS A 167 -2.37 8.89 -6.67
CA LYS A 167 -3.05 10.19 -6.80
C LYS A 167 -2.49 11.29 -5.88
N THR A 168 -1.77 10.92 -4.82
CA THR A 168 -1.21 11.88 -3.87
C THR A 168 0.20 12.32 -4.27
N PRO A 169 0.49 13.63 -4.29
CA PRO A 169 1.86 14.13 -4.33
C PRO A 169 2.61 13.68 -3.07
N GLN A 170 3.39 12.61 -3.17
CA GLN A 170 4.24 12.14 -2.08
C GLN A 170 5.62 12.79 -2.19
N GLY A 171 6.03 13.53 -1.15
CA GLY A 171 7.44 13.85 -0.86
C GLY A 171 8.29 14.37 -2.03
N SER A 172 9.62 14.29 -1.91
CA SER A 172 10.58 14.84 -2.87
C SER A 172 10.76 13.98 -4.14
N GLU A 173 9.68 13.81 -4.91
CA GLU A 173 9.58 13.19 -6.26
C GLU A 173 9.51 11.65 -6.29
N PRO A 174 8.72 10.97 -7.16
CA PRO A 174 7.83 11.43 -8.24
C PRO A 174 6.35 11.28 -7.83
N GLY A 175 5.82 12.27 -7.10
CA GLY A 175 4.44 12.26 -6.60
C GLY A 175 3.38 12.71 -7.61
N ASP A 176 3.77 13.06 -8.83
CA ASP A 176 2.86 13.65 -9.81
C ASP A 176 2.69 12.81 -11.07
N VAL A 177 3.06 11.53 -11.05
CA VAL A 177 2.95 10.63 -12.23
C VAL A 177 1.49 10.50 -12.69
N CYS A 178 0.52 10.52 -11.76
CA CYS A 178 -0.91 10.59 -12.14
C CYS A 178 -1.25 11.89 -12.86
N ARG A 179 -0.87 13.06 -12.32
CA ARG A 179 -1.17 14.36 -12.96
C ARG A 179 -0.39 14.56 -14.25
N LEU A 180 0.86 14.15 -14.32
CA LEU A 180 1.72 14.37 -15.48
C LEU A 180 1.44 13.35 -16.57
N LEU A 181 1.42 12.05 -16.22
CA LEU A 181 1.40 10.95 -17.19
C LEU A 181 0.07 10.18 -17.24
N GLY A 182 -0.87 10.42 -16.33
CA GLY A 182 -2.14 9.69 -16.26
C GLY A 182 -2.03 8.32 -15.57
N ASN A 183 -0.93 8.04 -14.87
CA ASN A 183 -0.77 6.79 -14.15
C ASN A 183 -1.43 6.86 -12.78
N CYS A 184 -2.76 6.83 -12.75
CA CYS A 184 -3.56 7.12 -11.55
C CYS A 184 -4.11 5.87 -10.84
N THR A 185 -3.94 4.68 -11.41
CA THR A 185 -4.48 3.43 -10.87
C THR A 185 -3.34 2.52 -10.44
N ALA A 186 -3.45 1.94 -9.25
CA ALA A 186 -2.50 0.95 -8.78
C ALA A 186 -2.77 -0.41 -9.42
N ASN A 187 -1.72 -1.02 -9.98
CA ASN A 187 -1.75 -2.39 -10.47
C ASN A 187 -0.41 -3.06 -10.17
N ASP A 188 -0.45 -4.15 -9.39
CA ASP A 188 0.74 -4.94 -9.01
C ASP A 188 1.88 -4.11 -8.40
N GLY A 189 1.55 -3.11 -7.57
CA GLY A 189 2.55 -2.25 -6.93
C GLY A 189 3.14 -1.17 -7.86
N VAL A 190 2.52 -0.93 -9.01
CA VAL A 190 2.93 0.12 -9.96
C VAL A 190 1.73 0.98 -10.32
N CYS A 191 1.95 2.28 -10.46
CA CYS A 191 0.93 3.20 -10.95
C CYS A 191 0.88 3.17 -12.48
N ILE A 192 -0.29 2.87 -13.04
CA ILE A 192 -0.55 2.78 -14.48
C ILE A 192 -1.86 3.50 -14.86
N ALA A 193 -2.03 3.81 -16.14
CA ALA A 193 -3.29 4.30 -16.69
C ALA A 193 -4.20 3.12 -17.05
N THR A 194 -5.32 2.94 -16.34
CA THR A 194 -6.28 1.86 -16.65
C THR A 194 -7.53 2.37 -17.37
N SER A 195 -7.72 3.70 -17.40
CA SER A 195 -8.85 4.32 -18.06
C SER A 195 -8.45 5.58 -18.82
N ASP A 196 -9.18 5.89 -19.89
CA ASP A 196 -9.02 7.17 -20.61
C ASP A 196 -9.23 8.38 -19.69
N GLN A 197 -9.99 8.23 -18.59
CA GLN A 197 -10.21 9.33 -17.66
C GLN A 197 -8.93 9.66 -16.90
N ASP A 198 -8.10 8.67 -16.57
CA ASP A 198 -6.78 8.90 -15.98
C ASP A 198 -5.92 9.75 -16.92
N CYS A 199 -5.89 9.39 -18.20
CA CYS A 199 -5.17 10.12 -19.23
C CYS A 199 -5.73 11.52 -19.49
N LYS A 200 -7.06 11.66 -19.59
CA LYS A 200 -7.72 12.96 -19.86
C LYS A 200 -7.55 13.97 -18.73
N ASN A 201 -7.38 13.50 -17.50
CA ASN A 201 -7.11 14.36 -16.36
C ASN A 201 -5.63 14.78 -16.29
N ALA A 202 -4.74 14.10 -17.02
CA ALA A 202 -3.31 14.33 -17.00
C ALA A 202 -2.87 15.44 -17.96
N ASP A 203 -1.73 16.05 -17.64
CA ASP A 203 -1.11 17.13 -18.42
C ASP A 203 -0.59 16.60 -19.76
N ILE A 204 -0.12 15.35 -19.85
CA ILE A 204 0.27 14.73 -21.13
C ILE A 204 -0.86 14.68 -22.19
N CYS A 205 -2.13 14.61 -21.78
CA CYS A 205 -3.26 14.71 -22.70
C CYS A 205 -3.43 16.15 -23.22
N LYS A 206 -3.32 17.15 -22.34
CA LYS A 206 -3.44 18.57 -22.71
C LYS A 206 -2.27 19.05 -23.53
N GLU A 207 -1.07 18.57 -23.24
CA GLU A 207 0.16 19.02 -23.89
C GLU A 207 0.36 18.31 -25.23
N SER A 208 0.34 16.97 -25.21
CA SER A 208 0.74 16.13 -26.35
C SER A 208 -0.37 15.27 -26.95
N GLY A 209 -1.60 15.34 -26.42
CA GLY A 209 -2.75 14.60 -26.95
C GLY A 209 -2.74 13.11 -26.58
N ALA A 210 -1.96 12.71 -25.57
CA ALA A 210 -1.97 11.33 -25.08
C ALA A 210 -3.17 11.11 -24.14
N CYS A 211 -4.37 10.96 -24.71
CA CYS A 211 -5.63 10.97 -23.95
C CYS A 211 -6.32 9.60 -23.82
N THR A 212 -5.75 8.55 -24.41
CA THR A 212 -6.33 7.19 -24.43
C THR A 212 -5.43 6.22 -23.65
N ALA A 213 -6.01 5.43 -22.74
CA ALA A 213 -5.25 4.44 -21.96
C ALA A 213 -5.08 3.14 -22.74
N ILE A 214 -3.83 2.75 -23.00
CA ILE A 214 -3.48 1.49 -23.68
C ILE A 214 -2.32 0.84 -22.95
N ASN A 215 -2.49 -0.41 -22.51
CA ASN A 215 -1.45 -1.21 -21.85
C ASN A 215 -0.77 -0.49 -20.66
N GLY A 216 -1.56 0.21 -19.85
CA GLY A 216 -1.07 0.89 -18.66
C GLY A 216 -0.43 2.26 -18.90
N VAL A 217 -0.41 2.77 -20.13
CA VAL A 217 0.15 4.08 -20.48
C VAL A 217 -0.84 4.92 -21.29
N CYS A 218 -0.66 6.24 -21.24
CA CYS A 218 -1.44 7.17 -22.04
C CYS A 218 -0.83 7.38 -23.43
N VAL A 219 -1.65 7.28 -24.47
CA VAL A 219 -1.23 7.44 -25.88
C VAL A 219 -2.27 8.23 -26.68
N ALA A 220 -1.82 8.83 -27.79
CA ALA A 220 -2.68 9.44 -28.80
C ALA A 220 -3.17 8.35 -29.77
N CYS A 221 -4.42 7.92 -29.62
CA CYS A 221 -5.02 6.86 -30.43
C CYS A 221 -5.92 7.41 -31.54
N SER A 222 -6.44 8.63 -31.37
CA SER A 222 -7.39 9.23 -32.29
C SER A 222 -6.99 10.65 -32.71
N ARG A 223 -7.55 11.13 -33.82
CA ARG A 223 -7.41 12.54 -34.22
C ARG A 223 -8.03 13.47 -33.17
N ALA A 224 -9.09 13.04 -32.48
CA ALA A 224 -9.69 13.84 -31.43
C ALA A 224 -8.72 14.08 -30.27
N ASP A 225 -7.90 13.07 -29.92
CA ASP A 225 -6.90 13.19 -28.86
C ASP A 225 -5.84 14.23 -29.23
N CYS A 226 -5.38 14.26 -30.48
CA CYS A 226 -4.43 15.26 -30.94
C CYS A 226 -5.04 16.66 -31.03
N LEU A 227 -6.31 16.79 -31.43
CA LEU A 227 -6.95 18.10 -31.59
C LEU A 227 -7.15 18.87 -30.28
N VAL A 228 -7.15 18.19 -29.13
CA VAL A 228 -7.25 18.84 -27.82
C VAL A 228 -5.89 19.32 -27.29
N SER A 229 -4.79 18.95 -27.95
CA SER A 229 -3.44 19.19 -27.44
C SER A 229 -2.90 20.58 -27.80
N THR A 230 -2.04 21.13 -26.94
CA THR A 230 -1.27 22.33 -27.26
C THR A 230 -0.31 22.09 -28.42
N ASP A 231 0.21 20.87 -28.57
CA ASP A 231 1.10 20.52 -29.69
C ASP A 231 0.41 20.64 -31.05
N CYS A 232 -0.86 20.26 -31.17
CA CYS A 232 -1.65 20.50 -32.38
C CYS A 232 -1.84 21.99 -32.63
N ARG A 233 -2.25 22.74 -31.60
CA ARG A 233 -2.50 24.19 -31.72
C ARG A 233 -1.24 24.96 -32.09
N ASP A 234 -0.12 24.68 -31.44
CA ASP A 234 1.07 25.53 -31.53
C ASP A 234 2.03 25.07 -32.62
N PHE A 235 2.16 23.76 -32.83
CA PHE A 235 3.13 23.16 -33.74
C PHE A 235 2.52 22.32 -34.87
N GLY A 236 1.19 22.23 -34.96
CA GLY A 236 0.47 21.47 -35.99
C GLY A 236 0.53 19.96 -35.82
N GLY A 237 0.90 19.46 -34.63
CA GLY A 237 0.86 18.03 -34.30
C GLY A 237 -0.57 17.50 -34.18
N CYS A 238 -1.32 17.40 -35.28
CA CYS A 238 -2.76 17.13 -35.23
C CYS A 238 -3.19 15.73 -35.70
N THR A 239 -2.24 14.86 -36.09
CA THR A 239 -2.54 13.50 -36.55
C THR A 239 -1.84 12.44 -35.71
N PRO A 240 -2.57 11.43 -35.16
CA PRO A 240 -1.96 10.38 -34.36
C PRO A 240 -1.11 9.44 -35.21
N ARG A 241 0.09 9.10 -34.74
CA ARG A 241 0.96 8.10 -35.34
C ARG A 241 1.87 7.51 -34.26
N GLY A 242 1.83 6.19 -34.08
CA GLY A 242 2.69 5.50 -33.12
C GLY A 242 2.47 5.92 -31.66
N GLY A 243 1.23 6.31 -31.30
CA GLY A 243 0.87 6.75 -29.95
C GLY A 243 1.17 8.22 -29.64
N TRP A 244 1.66 8.99 -30.62
CA TRP A 244 1.98 10.41 -30.48
C TRP A 244 1.34 11.24 -31.59
N CYS A 245 1.27 12.55 -31.39
CA CYS A 245 0.68 13.47 -32.36
C CYS A 245 1.73 14.13 -33.24
N PHE A 246 1.50 14.12 -34.56
CA PHE A 246 2.44 14.63 -35.56
C PHE A 246 1.73 15.45 -36.65
N ALA A 247 2.44 16.42 -37.19
CA ALA A 247 2.10 17.10 -38.43
C ALA A 247 2.52 16.21 -39.60
N ILE A 248 1.56 15.60 -40.30
CA ILE A 248 1.86 14.73 -41.47
C ILE A 248 1.41 15.35 -42.79
N SER A 249 0.72 16.49 -42.73
CA SER A 249 0.19 17.19 -43.89
C SER A 249 0.23 18.70 -43.68
N ALA A 250 0.25 19.46 -44.77
CA ALA A 250 0.11 20.92 -44.70
C ALA A 250 -1.23 21.35 -44.06
N ALA A 251 -2.26 20.49 -44.13
CA ALA A 251 -3.54 20.74 -43.48
C ALA A 251 -3.42 20.74 -41.94
N ASP A 252 -2.55 19.89 -41.37
CA ASP A 252 -2.28 19.91 -39.93
C ASP A 252 -1.54 21.20 -39.52
N CYS A 253 -0.69 21.73 -40.41
CA CYS A 253 0.03 22.99 -40.16
C CYS A 253 -0.82 24.25 -40.33
N ALA A 254 -1.83 24.23 -41.20
CA ALA A 254 -2.54 25.43 -41.64
C ALA A 254 -3.17 26.25 -40.50
N ALA A 255 -3.62 25.59 -39.43
CA ALA A 255 -4.25 26.23 -38.28
C ALA A 255 -3.28 26.50 -37.11
N SER A 256 -2.01 26.15 -37.25
CA SER A 256 -1.05 26.21 -36.14
C SER A 256 -0.55 27.65 -35.87
N THR A 257 -0.21 27.93 -34.61
CA THR A 257 0.44 29.19 -34.21
C THR A 257 1.74 29.41 -34.99
N VAL A 258 2.54 28.38 -35.22
CA VAL A 258 3.81 28.50 -35.95
C VAL A 258 3.61 28.86 -37.43
N CYS A 259 2.59 28.31 -38.10
CA CYS A 259 2.25 28.70 -39.47
C CYS A 259 1.73 30.14 -39.53
N THR A 260 0.80 30.52 -38.64
CA THR A 260 0.19 31.86 -38.65
C THR A 260 1.15 32.98 -38.23
N SER A 261 2.10 32.71 -37.32
CA SER A 261 3.04 33.71 -36.80
C SER A 261 4.40 33.72 -37.53
N ARG A 262 4.87 32.58 -38.04
CA ARG A 262 6.20 32.44 -38.63
C ARG A 262 6.19 31.99 -40.10
N SER A 263 5.01 31.77 -40.70
CA SER A 263 4.86 31.23 -42.07
C SER A 263 5.46 29.84 -42.27
N HIS A 264 5.68 29.11 -41.17
CA HIS A 264 6.17 27.73 -41.13
C HIS A 264 4.97 26.78 -41.30
N CYS A 265 4.56 26.54 -42.54
CA CYS A 265 3.31 25.85 -42.85
C CYS A 265 3.51 24.47 -43.48
N GLN A 266 4.73 23.92 -43.45
CA GLN A 266 5.04 22.61 -44.02
C GLN A 266 5.49 21.63 -42.93
N PRO A 267 4.99 20.37 -42.96
CA PRO A 267 5.40 19.37 -42.00
C PRO A 267 6.86 18.96 -42.24
N THR A 268 7.70 19.10 -41.21
CA THR A 268 9.10 18.68 -41.18
C THR A 268 9.39 17.98 -39.86
N ASN A 269 9.87 16.73 -39.92
CA ASN A 269 10.12 15.89 -38.74
C ASN A 269 8.92 15.80 -37.77
N GLY A 270 7.70 15.87 -38.31
CA GLY A 270 6.48 15.72 -37.52
C GLY A 270 5.98 16.99 -36.82
N PHE A 271 6.61 18.15 -37.07
CA PHE A 271 6.15 19.47 -36.63
C PHE A 271 6.14 20.45 -37.81
N CYS A 272 5.53 21.61 -37.66
CA CYS A 272 5.49 22.61 -38.73
C CYS A 272 6.72 23.54 -38.69
N PHE A 273 7.42 23.62 -39.81
CA PHE A 273 8.60 24.46 -40.04
C PHE A 273 8.52 25.19 -41.39
#